data_AF-A0A378FVL3-F1
#
_entry.id   AF-A0A378FVL3-F1
#
_cell.length_a   1.000
_cell.length_b   1.000
_cell.length_c   1.000
_cell.angle_alpha   90.00
_cell.angle_beta   90.00
_cell.angle_gamma   90.00
#
_symmetry.space_group_name_H-M   'P 1'
#
loop_
_entity.id
_entity.type
_entity.pdbx_description
1 polymer ?
#
loop_
_entity_poly.entity_id
_entity_poly.type
_entity_poly.pdbx_seq_one_letter_code
_entity_poly.pdbx_strand_id
1 'polypeptide(L)'
;MKRSKRFAVLAQRPVNQDGLIGEWPEEGLIAMDSPFDPVSSVKVDNGLIVELDGKRRDQFDMIDRFIADYAINVSAQSRQCAWRRWK
;
A
#
# COMPACT_ATOMS: atom_id res chain seq x y z
N MET A 1 -44.45 -8.52 10.47
CA MET A 1 -43.22 -9.16 9.93
C MET A 1 -42.56 -9.96 11.06
N LYS A 2 -42.49 -11.29 10.97
CA LYS A 2 -41.83 -12.11 12.00
C LYS A 2 -40.31 -11.95 11.88
N ARG A 3 -39.69 -11.10 12.71
CA ARG A 3 -38.23 -11.00 12.82
C ARG A 3 -37.74 -11.85 13.99
N SER A 4 -36.57 -12.47 13.83
CA SER A 4 -35.94 -13.22 14.92
C SER A 4 -35.57 -12.28 16.07
N LYS A 5 -36.00 -12.63 17.29
CA LYS A 5 -35.69 -11.85 18.51
C LYS A 5 -34.18 -11.71 18.74
N ARG A 6 -33.38 -12.71 18.33
CA ARG A 6 -31.91 -12.67 18.43
C ARG A 6 -31.32 -11.55 17.56
N PHE A 7 -31.77 -11.42 16.31
CA PHE A 7 -31.26 -10.39 15.39
C PHE A 7 -31.68 -8.98 15.79
N ALA A 8 -32.83 -8.81 16.46
CA ALA A 8 -33.25 -7.52 17.00
C ALA A 8 -32.29 -7.01 18.09
N VAL A 9 -31.85 -7.89 18.99
CA VAL A 9 -30.85 -7.54 20.02
C VAL A 9 -29.48 -7.30 19.40
N LEU A 10 -29.08 -8.11 18.40
CA LEU A 10 -27.81 -7.94 17.69
C LEU A 10 -27.75 -6.59 16.97
N ALA A 11 -28.83 -6.19 16.28
CA ALA A 11 -28.89 -4.93 15.54
C ALA A 11 -28.68 -3.70 16.43
N GLN A 12 -29.10 -3.76 17.70
CA GLN A 12 -28.96 -2.66 18.66
C GLN A 12 -27.58 -2.59 19.33
N ARG A 13 -26.65 -3.52 19.03
CA ARG A 13 -25.31 -3.47 19.60
C ARG A 13 -24.56 -2.22 19.12
N PRO A 14 -23.74 -1.59 20.00
CA PRO A 14 -22.97 -0.40 19.65
C PRO A 14 -22.11 -0.54 18.38
N VAL A 15 -21.56 -1.74 18.13
CA VAL A 15 -20.73 -2.03 16.94
C VAL A 15 -21.44 -1.77 15.60
N ASN A 16 -22.77 -1.85 15.54
CA ASN A 16 -23.48 -1.55 14.29
C ASN A 16 -23.67 -0.05 14.05
N GLN A 17 -23.22 0.79 14.99
CA GLN A 17 -23.11 2.23 14.80
C GLN A 17 -21.74 2.63 14.24
N ASP A 18 -20.81 1.68 14.14
CA ASP A 18 -19.50 1.91 13.52
C ASP A 18 -19.69 2.06 12.01
N GLY A 19 -19.04 3.08 11.42
CA GLY A 19 -19.09 3.39 10.00
C GLY A 19 -18.25 2.42 9.17
N LEU A 20 -18.69 1.17 9.07
CA LEU A 20 -18.05 0.16 8.23
C LEU A 20 -18.55 0.30 6.79
N ILE A 21 -17.63 0.52 5.86
CA ILE A 21 -17.90 0.57 4.43
C ILE A 21 -17.23 -0.62 3.73
N GLY A 22 -17.77 -0.99 2.58
CA GLY A 22 -17.08 -1.91 1.67
C GLY A 22 -15.83 -1.27 1.08
N GLU A 23 -14.94 -2.10 0.56
CA GLU A 23 -13.73 -1.63 -0.11
C GLU A 23 -14.09 -0.86 -1.39
N TRP A 24 -13.42 0.27 -1.60
CA TRP A 24 -13.51 1.08 -2.81
C TRP A 24 -12.09 1.51 -3.24
N PRO A 25 -11.39 0.64 -4.01
CA PRO A 25 -9.98 0.82 -4.34
C PRO A 25 -9.66 2.07 -5.16
N GLU A 26 -10.58 2.48 -6.05
CA GLU A 26 -10.41 3.63 -6.93
C GLU A 26 -10.27 4.96 -6.18
N GLU A 27 -10.93 5.07 -5.02
CA GLU A 27 -10.85 6.24 -4.13
C GLU A 27 -9.87 6.02 -2.96
N GLY A 28 -9.09 4.94 -2.99
CA GLY A 28 -8.14 4.60 -1.94
C GLY A 28 -8.77 4.10 -0.63
N LEU A 29 -10.07 3.74 -0.64
CA LEU A 29 -10.77 3.18 0.52
C LEU A 29 -10.60 1.66 0.55
N ILE A 30 -9.35 1.24 0.65
CA ILE A 30 -8.95 -0.16 0.83
C ILE A 30 -7.80 -0.17 1.84
N ALA A 31 -7.78 -1.16 2.73
CA ALA A 31 -6.83 -1.16 3.83
C ALA A 31 -5.38 -1.43 3.35
N MET A 32 -5.20 -2.46 2.51
CA MET A 32 -3.89 -2.93 2.01
C MET A 32 -4.11 -3.69 0.68
N ASP A 33 -3.01 -3.95 -0.04
CA ASP A 33 -2.98 -4.78 -1.25
C ASP A 33 -3.96 -4.31 -2.34
N SER A 34 -3.99 -3.00 -2.58
CA SER A 34 -4.81 -2.41 -3.63
C SER A 34 -4.36 -2.93 -5.01
N PRO A 35 -5.27 -3.18 -5.95
CA PRO A 35 -4.91 -3.44 -7.35
C PRO A 35 -4.15 -2.27 -8.00
N PHE A 36 -4.22 -1.07 -7.40
CA PHE A 36 -3.51 0.12 -7.86
C PHE A 36 -2.18 0.37 -7.13
N ASP A 37 -1.82 -0.46 -6.14
CA ASP A 37 -0.53 -0.35 -5.47
C ASP A 37 0.60 -0.73 -6.44
N PRO A 38 1.70 0.06 -6.50
CA PRO A 38 2.79 -0.25 -7.40
C PRO A 38 3.54 -1.50 -6.94
N VAL A 39 4.02 -2.28 -7.91
CA VAL A 39 4.86 -3.44 -7.62
C VAL A 39 6.23 -2.95 -7.14
N SER A 40 6.67 -3.47 -5.99
CA SER A 40 7.95 -3.08 -5.39
C SER A 40 9.12 -3.28 -6.36
N SER A 41 9.84 -2.22 -6.70
CA SER A 41 11.03 -2.28 -7.56
C SER A 41 12.01 -1.17 -7.22
N VAL A 42 13.29 -1.40 -7.51
CA VAL A 42 14.30 -0.34 -7.39
C VAL A 42 15.42 -0.56 -8.39
N LYS A 43 15.89 0.50 -9.02
CA LYS A 43 17.12 0.49 -9.81
C LYS A 43 18.05 1.59 -9.37
N VAL A 44 19.32 1.24 -9.24
CA VAL A 44 20.40 2.13 -8.86
C VAL A 44 21.36 2.26 -10.03
N ASP A 45 21.72 3.49 -10.39
CA ASP A 45 22.77 3.80 -11.35
C ASP A 45 23.76 4.79 -10.71
N ASN A 46 25.05 4.46 -10.71
CA ASN A 46 26.13 5.28 -10.14
C ASN A 46 25.85 5.83 -8.73
N GLY A 47 25.21 5.05 -7.86
CA GLY A 47 24.89 5.46 -6.49
C GLY A 47 23.64 6.32 -6.36
N LEU A 48 22.87 6.49 -7.44
CA LEU A 48 21.61 7.23 -7.48
C LEU A 48 20.46 6.29 -7.82
N ILE A 49 19.33 6.41 -7.13
CA ILE A 49 18.11 5.64 -7.48
C ILE A 49 17.47 6.26 -8.72
N VAL A 50 17.41 5.50 -9.81
CA VAL A 50 16.87 5.92 -11.12
C VAL A 50 15.48 5.37 -11.41
N GLU A 51 15.04 4.35 -10.66
CA GLU A 51 13.69 3.80 -10.70
C GLU A 51 13.28 3.38 -9.29
N LEU A 52 12.04 3.68 -8.90
CA LEU A 52 11.43 3.32 -7.62
C LEU A 52 9.98 2.88 -7.88
N ASP A 53 9.64 1.65 -7.46
CA ASP A 53 8.29 1.06 -7.56
C ASP A 53 7.65 1.21 -8.95
N GLY A 54 8.43 0.90 -9.98
CA GLY A 54 8.03 0.95 -11.39
C GLY A 54 8.01 2.36 -12.00
N LYS A 55 8.19 3.42 -11.21
CA LYS A 55 8.31 4.80 -11.70
C LYS A 55 9.76 5.12 -12.00
N ARG A 56 10.02 5.78 -13.13
CA ARG A 56 11.35 6.33 -13.44
C ARG A 56 11.58 7.65 -12.69
N ARG A 57 12.85 8.02 -12.50
CA ARG A 57 13.24 9.24 -11.78
C ARG A 57 12.67 10.53 -12.38
N ASP A 58 12.40 10.59 -13.68
CA ASP A 58 11.72 11.72 -14.34
C ASP A 58 10.23 11.85 -13.98
N GLN A 59 9.64 10.80 -13.41
CA GLN A 59 8.25 10.74 -12.97
C GLN A 59 8.09 10.89 -11.46
N PHE A 60 9.19 11.09 -10.73
CA PHE A 60 9.16 11.24 -9.28
C PHE A 60 8.46 12.53 -8.88
N ASP A 61 7.51 12.39 -7.95
CA ASP A 61 7.03 13.53 -7.19
C ASP A 61 8.01 13.88 -6.04
N MET A 62 7.59 14.81 -5.18
CA MET A 62 8.40 15.24 -4.05
C MET A 62 8.66 14.11 -3.04
N ILE A 63 7.68 13.23 -2.82
CA ILE A 63 7.78 12.11 -1.88
C ILE A 63 8.70 11.04 -2.46
N ASP A 64 8.46 10.65 -3.71
CA ASP A 64 9.29 9.66 -4.42
C ASP A 64 10.76 10.08 -4.39
N ARG A 65 11.05 11.36 -4.70
CA ARG A 65 12.41 11.90 -4.72
C ARG A 65 13.04 11.95 -3.32
N PHE A 66 12.29 12.37 -2.32
CA PHE A 66 12.80 12.41 -0.94
C PHE A 66 13.14 11.01 -0.43
N ILE A 67 12.26 10.04 -0.67
CA ILE A 67 12.48 8.64 -0.29
C ILE A 67 13.72 8.09 -1.02
N ALA A 68 13.80 8.30 -2.33
CA ALA A 68 14.89 7.81 -3.17
C ALA A 68 16.27 8.35 -2.74
N ASP A 69 16.36 9.62 -2.34
CA ASP A 69 17.64 10.28 -2.08
C ASP A 69 18.07 10.20 -0.60
N TYR A 70 17.13 10.08 0.34
CA TYR A 70 17.41 10.20 1.78
C TYR A 70 16.94 9.04 2.65
N ALA A 71 15.89 8.31 2.25
CA ALA A 71 15.30 7.26 3.09
C ALA A 71 15.85 5.86 2.77
N ILE A 72 16.53 5.70 1.63
CA ILE A 72 16.93 4.40 1.11
C ILE A 72 18.46 4.28 1.07
N ASN A 73 19.01 3.25 1.71
CA ASN A 73 20.45 2.99 1.69
C ASN A 73 20.86 2.27 0.40
N VAL A 74 21.34 3.06 -0.56
CA VAL A 74 21.77 2.63 -1.89
C VAL A 74 22.84 1.51 -1.86
N SER A 75 23.71 1.50 -0.84
CA SER A 75 24.79 0.49 -0.72
C SER A 75 24.31 -0.91 -0.33
N ALA A 76 23.17 -1.00 0.36
CA ALA A 76 22.59 -2.25 0.84
C ALA A 76 21.42 -2.76 -0.05
N GLN A 77 20.86 -1.88 -0.89
CA GLN A 77 19.59 -2.10 -1.57
C GLN A 77 19.63 -3.18 -2.66
N SER A 78 20.73 -3.26 -3.44
CA SER A 78 20.84 -4.19 -4.58
C SER A 78 20.70 -5.66 -4.15
N ARG A 79 21.01 -5.97 -2.89
CA ARG A 79 20.74 -7.28 -2.30
C ARG A 79 19.28 -7.44 -1.87
N GLN A 80 18.72 -6.52 -1.08
CA GLN A 80 17.46 -6.76 -0.35
C GLN A 80 16.22 -6.94 -1.24
N CYS A 81 16.07 -6.16 -2.32
CA CYS A 81 14.92 -6.32 -3.24
C CYS A 81 14.99 -7.64 -4.04
N ALA A 82 16.18 -8.23 -4.20
CA ALA A 82 16.36 -9.52 -4.86
C ALA A 82 15.99 -10.72 -3.95
N TRP A 83 16.01 -10.56 -2.62
CA TRP A 83 15.79 -11.67 -1.68
C TRP A 83 14.39 -12.28 -1.74
N ARG A 84 13.37 -11.53 -2.19
CA ARG A 84 12.00 -12.05 -2.32
C ARG A 84 11.70 -12.77 -3.63
N ARG A 85 12.59 -12.68 -4.63
CA ARG A 85 12.41 -13.34 -5.94
C ARG A 85 12.84 -14.82 -5.95
N TRP A 86 13.24 -15.35 -4.78
CA TRP A 86 13.71 -16.73 -4.55
C TRP A 86 12.94 -17.46 -3.43
N LYS A 87 11.69 -17.05 -3.13
CA LYS A 87 10.76 -17.83 -2.31
C LYS A 87 9.46 -18.05 -3.06
#